data_AF-M8AKK8-F1
#
_entry.id   AF-M8AKK8-F1
#
_cell.length_a   1.000
_cell.length_b   1.000
_cell.length_c   1.000
_cell.angle_alpha   90.00
_cell.angle_beta   90.00
_cell.angle_gamma   90.00
#
_symmetry.space_group_name_H-M   'P 1'
#
loop_
_entity.id
_entity.type
_entity.pdbx_description
1 polymer ?
#
loop_
_entity_poly.entity_id
_entity_poly.type
_entity_poly.pdbx_seq_one_letter_code
_entity_poly.pdbx_strand_id
1 'polypeptide(L)'
;MATISAALSVPPPPPPRRAVSTATSSSPRVKRAARFRCCAQPPSPEQQETPAPLPSPPELPSSLWGVSTSAWTAGVAGLGLLETGYLSYLKLTGSEAFCPVAGGGCGDVLDSDYSVVFGIPLPLVGMVTYGVVTALSLQENGEELLPGLDDLDIRLTLLLLATSLATASAYFLFILNTKFVGTSCLYCLSSAFISFTLFFIRLKDIGLARIQKFVGLQLAVAVIVALALTNSYSSATTQLKGTGDFVLEPYKTELFGREAMEILDYVECFPNGAGKGKKMANECVATGLEGFPTWVINGKLLSGDQELSVLAEESGFVSESPEQS
;
A
#
# COMPACT_ATOMS: atom_id res chain seq x y z
N MET A 1 46.80 52.19 -15.28
CA MET A 1 46.59 51.32 -16.46
C MET A 1 45.19 50.73 -16.31
N ALA A 2 44.13 51.31 -16.92
CA ALA A 2 43.69 51.10 -18.33
C ALA A 2 43.31 49.63 -18.55
N THR A 3 42.12 49.16 -18.97
CA THR A 3 41.08 49.60 -19.95
C THR A 3 39.93 48.55 -19.87
N ILE A 4 38.62 48.87 -19.82
CA ILE A 4 37.62 49.24 -20.86
C ILE A 4 37.14 48.09 -21.82
N SER A 5 35.81 48.01 -21.99
CA SER A 5 34.97 47.48 -23.11
C SER A 5 34.56 45.99 -23.13
N ALA A 6 33.36 45.59 -23.57
CA ALA A 6 32.18 46.30 -24.09
C ALA A 6 30.92 45.39 -24.04
N ALA A 7 29.76 46.01 -23.92
CA ALA A 7 28.43 45.41 -24.06
C ALA A 7 28.02 45.30 -25.54
N LEU A 8 27.30 44.23 -25.90
CA LEU A 8 26.54 44.12 -27.14
C LEU A 8 25.09 43.77 -26.80
N SER A 9 24.24 44.79 -26.87
CA SER A 9 22.79 44.73 -26.79
C SER A 9 22.20 44.53 -28.19
N VAL A 10 21.34 43.53 -28.35
CA VAL A 10 20.50 43.33 -29.54
C VAL A 10 19.03 43.52 -29.11
N PRO A 11 18.25 44.41 -29.74
CA PRO A 11 16.85 44.64 -29.38
C PRO A 11 15.90 43.64 -30.09
N PRO A 12 14.75 43.28 -29.46
CA PRO A 12 13.72 42.44 -30.08
C PRO A 12 12.79 43.24 -31.03
N PRO A 13 12.14 42.56 -32.00
CA PRO A 13 11.32 43.17 -33.04
C PRO A 13 9.92 43.64 -32.55
N PRO A 14 9.28 44.61 -33.27
CA PRO A 14 8.01 45.21 -32.85
C PRO A 14 6.76 44.39 -33.21
N PRO A 15 5.63 44.61 -32.50
CA PRO A 15 4.35 43.92 -32.75
C PRO A 15 3.58 44.45 -33.96
N PRO A 16 2.64 43.66 -34.53
CA PRO A 16 1.90 44.02 -35.74
C PRO A 16 0.86 45.13 -35.47
N ARG A 17 0.83 46.11 -36.39
CA ARG A 17 -0.12 47.24 -36.38
C ARG A 17 -1.52 46.79 -36.78
N ARG A 18 -2.47 47.16 -35.91
CA ARG A 18 -3.92 47.18 -36.11
C ARG A 18 -4.27 48.32 -37.07
N ALA A 19 -4.93 48.01 -38.19
CA ALA A 19 -5.51 49.02 -39.07
C ALA A 19 -6.90 49.44 -38.57
N VAL A 20 -7.11 50.75 -38.48
CA VAL A 20 -8.35 51.43 -38.12
C VAL A 20 -9.02 51.94 -39.40
N SER A 21 -10.34 51.82 -39.49
CA SER A 21 -11.22 52.68 -40.32
C SER A 21 -12.59 52.67 -39.65
N THR A 22 -12.88 53.63 -38.78
CA THR A 22 -13.70 54.85 -39.03
C THR A 22 -15.15 54.56 -39.43
N ALA A 23 -16.07 54.73 -38.48
CA ALA A 23 -17.42 55.26 -38.72
C ALA A 23 -18.09 55.68 -37.39
N THR A 24 -17.93 56.96 -37.10
CA THR A 24 -18.89 57.92 -36.55
C THR A 24 -20.07 57.44 -35.69
N SER A 25 -20.05 57.91 -34.44
CA SER A 25 -21.17 57.94 -33.51
C SER A 25 -22.28 58.90 -33.98
N SER A 26 -23.54 58.48 -33.90
CA SER A 26 -24.63 59.36 -33.45
C SER A 26 -25.82 58.54 -32.94
N SER A 27 -26.27 58.84 -31.72
CA SER A 27 -27.54 58.40 -31.13
C SER A 27 -28.61 59.45 -31.44
N PRO A 28 -29.92 59.13 -31.51
CA PRO A 28 -30.69 59.12 -30.26
C PRO A 28 -31.87 58.11 -30.19
N ARG A 29 -32.18 57.74 -28.94
CA ARG A 29 -33.51 57.50 -28.32
C ARG A 29 -34.76 57.61 -29.22
N VAL A 30 -35.67 56.62 -29.09
CA VAL A 30 -37.11 56.76 -28.67
C VAL A 30 -38.05 55.70 -29.31
N LYS A 31 -38.78 55.00 -28.42
CA LYS A 31 -40.14 54.36 -28.47
C LYS A 31 -40.42 53.08 -29.29
N ARG A 32 -40.92 52.09 -28.52
CA ARG A 32 -41.84 50.98 -28.86
C ARG A 32 -42.86 51.32 -29.98
N ALA A 33 -43.11 50.36 -30.88
CA ALA A 33 -44.42 49.70 -31.05
C ALA A 33 -44.34 48.62 -32.15
N ALA A 34 -45.07 47.52 -31.92
CA ALA A 34 -45.19 46.37 -32.79
C ALA A 34 -45.95 46.66 -34.11
N ARG A 35 -45.71 45.85 -35.15
CA ARG A 35 -46.76 45.10 -35.88
C ARG A 35 -46.18 44.28 -37.05
N PHE A 36 -46.69 43.06 -37.13
CA PHE A 36 -46.53 42.06 -38.18
C PHE A 36 -46.89 42.57 -39.58
N ARG A 37 -46.17 42.08 -40.61
CA ARG A 37 -46.69 41.97 -41.99
C ARG A 37 -45.94 40.87 -42.76
N CYS A 38 -46.68 39.88 -43.24
CA CYS A 38 -46.24 38.75 -44.09
C CYS A 38 -46.49 39.01 -45.59
N CYS A 39 -45.91 38.10 -46.41
CA CYS A 39 -46.12 37.80 -47.84
C CYS A 39 -45.29 38.64 -48.83
N ALA A 40 -44.65 38.12 -49.89
CA ALA A 40 -44.46 36.77 -50.44
C ALA A 40 -43.40 36.86 -51.57
N GLN A 41 -42.73 35.76 -51.93
CA GLN A 41 -41.83 35.67 -53.10
C GLN A 41 -42.18 34.40 -53.92
N PRO A 42 -42.27 34.43 -55.27
CA PRO A 42 -42.66 33.29 -56.12
C PRO A 42 -41.43 32.62 -56.80
N PRO A 43 -41.58 31.59 -57.68
CA PRO A 43 -41.77 30.16 -57.40
C PRO A 43 -40.58 29.27 -57.86
N SER A 44 -40.62 27.98 -57.50
CA SER A 44 -39.65 26.89 -57.74
C SER A 44 -39.37 26.53 -59.21
N PRO A 45 -38.39 25.61 -59.45
CA PRO A 45 -38.81 24.32 -60.00
C PRO A 45 -38.22 23.08 -59.28
N GLU A 46 -39.10 22.08 -59.26
CA GLU A 46 -38.94 20.62 -59.18
C GLU A 46 -38.24 19.89 -58.02
N GLN A 47 -39.05 19.01 -57.43
CA GLN A 47 -38.78 18.08 -56.34
C GLN A 47 -38.10 16.80 -56.85
N GLN A 48 -37.22 16.24 -56.02
CA GLN A 48 -37.03 14.80 -55.94
C GLN A 48 -37.11 14.41 -54.44
N GLU A 49 -38.23 13.76 -54.07
CA GLU A 49 -38.47 13.24 -52.72
C GLU A 49 -37.95 11.80 -52.59
N THR A 50 -37.31 11.49 -51.44
CA THR A 50 -37.40 10.26 -50.60
C THR A 50 -36.05 10.00 -49.87
N PRO A 51 -35.99 9.60 -48.57
CA PRO A 51 -36.80 9.91 -47.39
C PRO A 51 -35.97 10.55 -46.24
N ALA A 52 -36.64 11.08 -45.21
CA ALA A 52 -36.04 11.69 -44.03
C ALA A 52 -35.11 10.73 -43.23
N PRO A 53 -33.96 11.19 -42.70
CA PRO A 53 -33.27 10.48 -41.62
C PRO A 53 -34.07 10.60 -40.33
N LEU A 54 -34.34 9.46 -39.69
CA LEU A 54 -34.98 9.34 -38.38
C LEU A 54 -34.30 10.21 -37.30
N PRO A 55 -35.05 10.70 -36.29
CA PRO A 55 -34.44 11.27 -35.10
C PRO A 55 -33.57 10.19 -34.44
N SER A 56 -32.32 10.53 -34.16
CA SER A 56 -31.40 9.71 -33.39
C SER A 56 -32.06 9.29 -32.07
N PRO A 57 -31.94 8.01 -31.65
CA PRO A 57 -32.50 7.54 -30.40
C PRO A 57 -31.92 8.36 -29.22
N PRO A 58 -32.68 8.59 -28.15
CA PRO A 58 -32.16 9.28 -26.98
C PRO A 58 -30.95 8.50 -26.47
N GLU A 59 -29.80 9.16 -26.42
CA GLU A 59 -28.60 8.62 -25.79
C GLU A 59 -28.98 8.20 -24.36
N LEU A 60 -28.96 6.90 -24.13
CA LEU A 60 -29.19 6.32 -22.82
C LEU A 60 -28.13 6.94 -21.89
N PRO A 61 -28.50 7.65 -20.81
CA PRO A 61 -27.50 8.06 -19.85
C PRO A 61 -26.92 6.77 -19.28
N SER A 62 -25.63 6.56 -19.48
CA SER A 62 -24.84 5.54 -18.82
C SER A 62 -24.67 5.90 -17.34
N SER A 63 -25.79 6.11 -16.65
CA SER A 63 -25.92 6.43 -15.25
C SER A 63 -26.45 5.19 -14.53
N LEU A 64 -25.54 4.27 -14.21
CA LEU A 64 -25.77 3.32 -13.13
C LEU A 64 -24.73 3.36 -12.01
N TRP A 65 -23.66 4.18 -12.13
CA TRP A 65 -22.93 4.75 -10.98
C TRP A 65 -22.48 6.17 -11.32
N GLY A 66 -23.24 7.18 -10.89
CA GLY A 66 -23.01 8.60 -11.18
C GLY A 66 -21.84 9.25 -10.41
N VAL A 67 -20.76 8.50 -10.18
CA VAL A 67 -19.58 8.95 -9.42
C VAL A 67 -18.35 8.78 -10.30
N SER A 68 -17.54 9.84 -10.43
CA SER A 68 -16.31 9.84 -11.24
C SER A 68 -15.33 8.74 -10.81
N THR A 69 -14.59 8.14 -11.75
CA THR A 69 -13.53 7.16 -11.47
C THR A 69 -12.50 7.69 -10.46
N SER A 70 -12.20 8.99 -10.51
CA SER A 70 -11.31 9.67 -9.57
C SER A 70 -11.88 9.68 -8.14
N ALA A 71 -13.19 9.90 -7.99
CA ALA A 71 -13.86 9.87 -6.70
C ALA A 71 -13.94 8.45 -6.10
N TRP A 72 -14.17 7.43 -6.93
CA TRP A 72 -14.07 6.03 -6.50
C TRP A 72 -12.65 5.67 -6.06
N THR A 73 -11.64 6.08 -6.85
CA THR A 73 -10.23 5.84 -6.54
C THR A 73 -9.86 6.51 -5.21
N ALA A 74 -10.26 7.76 -5.01
CA ALA A 74 -10.04 8.50 -3.76
C ALA A 74 -10.73 7.83 -2.55
N GLY A 75 -11.97 7.35 -2.71
CA GLY A 75 -12.70 6.67 -1.65
C GLY A 75 -12.06 5.35 -1.24
N VAL A 76 -11.67 4.52 -2.22
CA VAL A 76 -11.02 3.22 -1.96
C VAL A 76 -9.61 3.43 -1.38
N ALA A 77 -8.84 4.38 -1.91
CA ALA A 77 -7.52 4.71 -1.37
C ALA A 77 -7.61 5.32 0.04
N GLY A 78 -8.62 6.14 0.30
CA GLY A 78 -8.90 6.70 1.63
C GLY A 78 -9.25 5.63 2.66
N LEU A 79 -9.95 4.56 2.26
CA LEU A 79 -10.18 3.39 3.12
C LEU A 79 -8.85 2.69 3.45
N GLY A 80 -7.98 2.50 2.46
CA GLY A 80 -6.63 1.95 2.68
C GLY A 80 -5.78 2.84 3.60
N LEU A 81 -5.89 4.16 3.48
CA LEU A 81 -5.23 5.13 4.37
C LEU A 81 -5.73 5.01 5.81
N LEU A 82 -7.05 4.87 6.00
CA LEU A 82 -7.65 4.67 7.32
C LEU A 82 -7.17 3.35 7.96
N GLU A 83 -7.23 2.26 7.20
CA GLU A 83 -6.77 0.94 7.63
C GLU A 83 -5.30 0.97 8.05
N THR A 84 -4.42 1.45 7.16
CA THR A 84 -2.98 1.50 7.43
C THR A 84 -2.65 2.48 8.54
N GLY A 85 -3.35 3.60 8.66
CA GLY A 85 -3.24 4.53 9.78
C GLY A 85 -3.62 3.91 11.12
N TYR A 86 -4.69 3.11 11.17
CA TYR A 86 -5.06 2.36 12.37
C TYR A 86 -3.97 1.36 12.78
N LEU A 87 -3.44 0.59 11.83
CA LEU A 87 -2.36 -0.37 12.11
C LEU A 87 -1.07 0.33 12.53
N SER A 88 -0.74 1.48 11.92
CA SER A 88 0.38 2.33 12.35
C SER A 88 0.21 2.78 13.80
N TYR A 89 -0.98 3.24 14.17
CA TYR A 89 -1.27 3.65 15.54
C TYR A 89 -1.10 2.50 16.54
N LEU A 90 -1.62 1.30 16.22
CA LEU A 90 -1.44 0.12 17.07
C LEU A 90 0.04 -0.22 17.26
N LYS A 91 0.81 -0.25 16.16
CA LYS A 91 2.24 -0.59 16.20
C LYS A 91 3.06 0.43 17.00
N LEU A 92 2.71 1.73 16.93
CA LEU A 92 3.39 2.79 17.68
C LEU A 92 3.01 2.82 19.16
N THR A 93 1.79 2.41 19.51
CA THR A 93 1.31 2.38 20.90
C THR A 93 1.52 1.05 21.60
N GLY A 94 1.88 0.00 20.87
CA GLY A 94 1.95 -1.37 21.39
C GLY A 94 0.59 -1.92 21.79
N SER A 95 -0.48 -1.45 21.13
CA SER A 95 -1.86 -1.88 21.42
C SER A 95 -2.23 -3.13 20.62
N GLU A 96 -3.06 -4.00 21.19
CA GLU A 96 -3.54 -5.22 20.54
C GLU A 96 -4.43 -4.89 19.32
N ALA A 97 -4.22 -5.63 18.22
CA ALA A 97 -5.10 -5.54 17.06
C ALA A 97 -6.43 -6.26 17.33
N PHE A 98 -7.54 -5.55 17.14
CA PHE A 98 -8.86 -6.17 17.22
C PHE A 98 -9.10 -7.00 15.96
N CYS A 99 -9.19 -8.34 16.08
CA CYS A 99 -9.57 -9.20 14.97
C CYS A 99 -10.87 -9.96 15.29
N PRO A 100 -11.98 -9.67 14.57
CA PRO A 100 -13.30 -10.21 14.89
C PRO A 100 -13.51 -11.68 14.47
N VAL A 101 -12.54 -12.29 13.80
CA VAL A 101 -12.62 -13.69 13.37
C VAL A 101 -12.03 -14.59 14.46
N ALA A 102 -12.75 -15.66 14.82
CA ALA A 102 -12.39 -16.57 15.91
C ALA A 102 -11.01 -17.20 15.67
N GLY A 103 -10.05 -16.95 16.58
CA GLY A 103 -8.66 -17.42 16.50
C GLY A 103 -7.67 -16.32 16.13
N GLY A 104 -7.64 -15.23 16.91
CA GLY A 104 -6.85 -14.03 16.64
C GLY A 104 -5.42 -14.33 16.21
N GLY A 105 -5.08 -13.90 14.99
CA GLY A 105 -3.79 -14.15 14.35
C GLY A 105 -3.18 -12.93 13.65
N CYS A 106 -3.91 -11.80 13.67
CA CYS A 106 -3.43 -10.56 13.10
C CYS A 106 -2.28 -9.96 13.93
N GLY A 107 -2.31 -10.17 15.24
CA GLY A 107 -1.26 -9.75 16.17
C GLY A 107 0.07 -10.42 15.84
N ASP A 108 0.07 -11.74 15.64
CA ASP A 108 1.29 -12.50 15.31
C ASP A 108 1.97 -11.97 14.04
N VAL A 109 1.18 -11.65 13.02
CA VAL A 109 1.69 -11.05 11.78
C VAL A 109 2.19 -9.63 12.02
N LEU A 110 1.42 -8.81 12.74
CA LEU A 110 1.76 -7.42 13.04
C LEU A 110 2.96 -7.28 13.98
N ASP A 111 3.26 -8.28 14.81
CA ASP A 111 4.40 -8.29 15.74
C ASP A 111 5.61 -9.06 15.20
N SER A 112 5.46 -9.84 14.13
CA SER A 112 6.57 -10.51 13.45
C SER A 112 7.56 -9.56 12.75
N ASP A 113 8.70 -10.10 12.34
CA ASP A 113 9.71 -9.41 11.52
C ASP A 113 9.18 -8.94 10.16
N TYR A 114 8.08 -9.53 9.67
CA TYR A 114 7.45 -9.11 8.43
C TYR A 114 6.71 -7.77 8.54
N SER A 115 6.48 -7.29 9.78
CA SER A 115 5.83 -6.01 10.06
C SER A 115 6.73 -4.78 9.84
N VAL A 116 8.01 -4.99 9.55
CA VAL A 116 9.01 -3.93 9.32
C VAL A 116 9.67 -4.14 7.96
N VAL A 117 9.77 -3.08 7.17
CA VAL A 117 10.44 -3.07 5.87
C VAL A 117 11.51 -1.98 5.87
N PHE A 118 12.77 -2.32 5.57
CA PHE A 118 13.92 -1.41 5.69
C PHE A 118 14.03 -0.66 7.05
N GLY A 119 13.62 -1.29 8.16
CA GLY A 119 13.62 -0.69 9.49
C GLY A 119 12.42 0.23 9.79
N ILE A 120 11.51 0.41 8.84
CA ILE A 120 10.29 1.23 8.99
C ILE A 120 9.08 0.30 9.12
N PRO A 121 8.16 0.54 10.07
CA PRO A 121 6.90 -0.20 10.15
C PRO A 121 6.16 -0.19 8.80
N LEU A 122 5.86 -1.38 8.30
CA LEU A 122 5.15 -1.58 7.04
C LEU A 122 3.83 -0.78 6.95
N PRO A 123 3.00 -0.68 8.02
CA PRO A 123 1.80 0.15 7.99
C PRO A 123 2.06 1.63 7.68
N LEU A 124 3.21 2.19 8.10
CA LEU A 124 3.55 3.58 7.78
C LEU A 124 3.85 3.78 6.29
N VAL A 125 4.52 2.80 5.67
CA VAL A 125 4.77 2.82 4.22
C VAL A 125 3.45 2.75 3.47
N GLY A 126 2.53 1.88 3.92
CA GLY A 126 1.16 1.82 3.39
C GLY A 126 0.42 3.14 3.53
N MET A 127 0.46 3.76 4.71
CA MET A 127 -0.18 5.05 5.00
C MET A 127 0.31 6.14 4.06
N VAL A 128 1.63 6.28 3.86
CA VAL A 128 2.20 7.25 2.92
C VAL A 128 1.72 6.98 1.50
N THR A 129 1.79 5.72 1.05
CA THR A 129 1.44 5.36 -0.33
C THR A 129 -0.05 5.59 -0.63
N TYR A 130 -0.95 5.11 0.24
CA TYR A 130 -2.39 5.37 0.10
C TYR A 130 -2.73 6.86 0.25
N GLY A 131 -2.00 7.60 1.08
CA GLY A 131 -2.12 9.05 1.20
C GLY A 131 -1.79 9.77 -0.11
N VAL A 132 -0.69 9.40 -0.76
CA VAL A 132 -0.30 9.94 -2.07
C VAL A 132 -1.35 9.61 -3.14
N VAL A 133 -1.82 8.36 -3.20
CA VAL A 133 -2.87 7.96 -4.16
C VAL A 133 -4.16 8.75 -3.92
N THR A 134 -4.55 8.95 -2.65
CA THR A 134 -5.74 9.74 -2.29
C THR A 134 -5.56 11.21 -2.70
N ALA A 135 -4.40 11.80 -2.41
CA ALA A 135 -4.10 13.20 -2.74
C ALA A 135 -4.09 13.44 -4.26
N LEU A 136 -3.47 12.55 -5.05
CA LEU A 136 -3.45 12.66 -6.51
C LEU A 136 -4.85 12.45 -7.11
N SER A 137 -5.65 11.53 -6.57
CA SER A 137 -7.02 11.28 -7.05
C SER A 137 -7.96 12.46 -6.77
N LEU A 138 -7.75 13.21 -5.69
CA LEU A 138 -8.52 14.43 -5.39
C LEU A 138 -8.11 15.60 -6.29
N GLN A 139 -6.82 15.67 -6.66
CA GLN A 139 -6.31 16.69 -7.58
C GLN A 139 -6.84 16.55 -9.00
N GLU A 140 -7.16 15.33 -9.47
CA GLU A 140 -7.81 15.13 -10.77
C GLU A 140 -9.12 15.97 -10.90
N ASN A 141 -9.73 16.42 -9.79
CA ASN A 141 -10.95 17.24 -9.78
C ASN A 141 -10.77 18.64 -9.12
N GLY A 142 -9.58 19.05 -8.68
CA GLY A 142 -9.33 20.24 -7.83
C GLY A 142 -8.23 21.19 -8.33
N GLU A 143 -7.83 22.19 -7.52
CA GLU A 143 -6.63 23.02 -7.79
C GLU A 143 -5.35 22.19 -7.60
N GLU A 144 -4.40 22.34 -8.54
CA GLU A 144 -3.13 21.58 -8.63
C GLU A 144 -2.28 21.67 -7.35
N LEU A 145 -1.92 20.51 -6.78
CA LEU A 145 -0.88 20.42 -5.73
C LEU A 145 0.53 20.41 -6.33
N LEU A 146 0.66 20.02 -7.60
CA LEU A 146 1.91 19.98 -8.37
C LEU A 146 1.69 20.67 -9.72
N PRO A 147 1.85 22.01 -9.79
CA PRO A 147 1.70 22.75 -11.03
C PRO A 147 2.69 22.25 -12.10
N GLY A 148 2.19 21.61 -13.16
CA GLY A 148 3.00 21.23 -14.33
C GLY A 148 3.13 19.75 -14.67
N LEU A 149 2.33 18.84 -14.09
CA LEU A 149 2.20 17.46 -14.60
C LEU A 149 0.98 17.34 -15.52
N ASP A 150 1.15 16.72 -16.69
CA ASP A 150 0.04 16.45 -17.61
C ASP A 150 -0.94 15.41 -17.01
N ASP A 151 -2.22 15.45 -17.40
CA ASP A 151 -3.25 14.46 -16.99
C ASP A 151 -2.82 13.01 -17.26
N LEU A 152 -2.10 12.80 -18.37
CA LEU A 152 -1.57 11.48 -18.73
C LEU A 152 -0.51 11.00 -17.72
N ASP A 153 0.35 11.90 -17.26
CA ASP A 153 1.42 11.59 -16.31
C ASP A 153 0.83 11.27 -14.93
N ILE A 154 -0.20 11.99 -14.51
CA ILE A 154 -0.93 11.71 -13.26
C ILE A 154 -1.59 10.33 -13.34
N ARG A 155 -2.31 10.04 -14.44
CA ARG A 155 -2.98 8.74 -14.61
C ARG A 155 -1.98 7.58 -14.64
N LEU A 156 -0.85 7.75 -15.32
CA LEU A 156 0.21 6.74 -15.39
C LEU A 156 0.89 6.57 -14.01
N THR A 157 1.14 7.67 -13.30
CA THR A 157 1.70 7.65 -11.93
C THR A 157 0.77 6.89 -10.97
N LEU A 158 -0.54 7.17 -11.01
CA LEU A 158 -1.54 6.44 -10.23
C LEU A 158 -1.57 4.95 -10.58
N LEU A 159 -1.42 4.59 -11.86
CA LEU A 159 -1.34 3.20 -12.28
C LEU A 159 -0.08 2.52 -11.72
N LEU A 160 1.08 3.17 -11.78
CA LEU A 160 2.35 2.64 -11.24
C LEU A 160 2.32 2.49 -9.70
N LEU A 161 1.70 3.43 -9.00
CA LEU A 161 1.46 3.31 -7.56
C LEU A 161 0.55 2.12 -7.27
N ALA A 162 -0.59 2.01 -7.98
CA ALA A 162 -1.53 0.92 -7.79
C ALA A 162 -0.90 -0.46 -8.09
N THR A 163 0.00 -0.57 -9.07
CA THR A 163 0.70 -1.83 -9.35
C THR A 163 1.74 -2.16 -8.30
N SER A 164 2.46 -1.18 -7.78
CA SER A 164 3.35 -1.36 -6.63
C SER A 164 2.59 -1.90 -5.41
N LEU A 165 1.46 -1.26 -5.07
CA LEU A 165 0.55 -1.68 -4.00
C LEU A 165 0.02 -3.11 -4.22
N ALA A 166 -0.51 -3.42 -5.40
CA ALA A 166 -1.02 -4.76 -5.71
C ALA A 166 0.09 -5.83 -5.65
N THR A 167 1.29 -5.51 -6.13
CA THR A 167 2.43 -6.43 -6.07
C THR A 167 2.88 -6.67 -4.63
N ALA A 168 2.99 -5.62 -3.82
CA ALA A 168 3.32 -5.74 -2.41
C ALA A 168 2.26 -6.55 -1.65
N SER A 169 0.97 -6.27 -1.86
CA SER A 169 -0.11 -7.05 -1.27
C SER A 169 -0.08 -8.53 -1.69
N ALA A 170 0.19 -8.84 -2.96
CA ALA A 170 0.34 -10.21 -3.43
C ALA A 170 1.52 -10.93 -2.73
N TYR A 171 2.64 -10.22 -2.56
CA TYR A 171 3.82 -10.73 -1.86
C TYR A 171 3.54 -10.99 -0.36
N PHE A 172 2.81 -10.11 0.31
CA PHE A 172 2.42 -10.33 1.71
C PHE A 172 1.42 -11.48 1.87
N LEU A 173 0.47 -11.64 0.95
CA LEU A 173 -0.41 -12.82 0.93
C LEU A 173 0.38 -14.11 0.72
N PHE A 174 1.41 -14.08 -0.13
CA PHE A 174 2.32 -15.20 -0.31
C PHE A 174 3.07 -15.55 0.99
N ILE A 175 3.59 -14.54 1.71
CA ILE A 175 4.22 -14.76 3.03
C ILE A 175 3.21 -15.35 4.02
N LEU A 176 2.00 -14.79 4.11
CA LEU A 176 0.97 -15.28 5.03
C LEU A 176 0.68 -16.76 4.80
N ASN A 177 0.48 -17.16 3.55
CA ASN A 177 0.14 -18.54 3.22
C ASN A 177 1.32 -19.51 3.40
N THR A 178 2.57 -19.04 3.34
CA THR A 178 3.75 -19.91 3.41
C THR A 178 4.40 -19.95 4.79
N LYS A 179 4.34 -18.85 5.55
CA LYS A 179 5.01 -18.69 6.86
C LYS A 179 4.05 -18.79 8.04
N PHE A 180 2.78 -18.43 7.85
CA PHE A 180 1.77 -18.39 8.91
C PHE A 180 0.63 -19.36 8.56
N VAL A 181 0.99 -20.61 8.33
CA VAL A 181 0.02 -21.66 7.95
C VAL A 181 -0.98 -21.85 9.09
N GLY A 182 -2.28 -21.70 8.79
CA GLY A 182 -3.36 -21.82 9.77
C GLY A 182 -3.80 -20.50 10.40
N THR A 183 -3.09 -19.40 10.15
CA THR A 183 -3.40 -18.07 10.69
C THR A 183 -4.08 -17.21 9.63
N SER A 184 -5.22 -16.60 9.98
CA SER A 184 -5.94 -15.67 9.09
C SER A 184 -5.81 -14.23 9.58
N CYS A 185 -5.16 -13.37 8.78
CA CYS A 185 -5.07 -11.94 9.08
C CYS A 185 -6.10 -11.14 8.28
N LEU A 186 -7.17 -10.69 8.93
CA LEU A 186 -8.24 -9.92 8.29
C LEU A 186 -7.72 -8.63 7.66
N TYR A 187 -6.84 -7.90 8.36
CA TYR A 187 -6.24 -6.66 7.88
C TYR A 187 -5.41 -6.84 6.61
N CYS A 188 -4.62 -7.92 6.50
CA CYS A 188 -3.85 -8.18 5.28
C CYS A 188 -4.77 -8.53 4.10
N LEU A 189 -5.88 -9.23 4.35
CA LEU A 189 -6.86 -9.56 3.34
C LEU A 189 -7.63 -8.32 2.86
N SER A 190 -8.04 -7.43 3.77
CA SER A 190 -8.68 -6.16 3.41
C SER A 190 -7.74 -5.26 2.62
N SER A 191 -6.48 -5.10 3.07
CA SER A 191 -5.48 -4.33 2.32
C SER A 191 -5.24 -4.92 0.92
N ALA A 192 -5.15 -6.25 0.79
CA ALA A 192 -5.04 -6.87 -0.52
C ALA A 192 -6.26 -6.59 -1.41
N PHE A 193 -7.47 -6.72 -0.88
CA PHE A 193 -8.70 -6.41 -1.61
C PHE A 193 -8.73 -4.96 -2.09
N ILE A 194 -8.34 -4.00 -1.24
CA ILE A 194 -8.25 -2.58 -1.58
C ILE A 194 -7.22 -2.35 -2.68
N SER A 195 -6.01 -2.90 -2.56
CA SER A 195 -4.93 -2.77 -3.56
C SER A 195 -5.32 -3.34 -4.92
N PHE A 196 -5.89 -4.55 -4.97
CA PHE A 196 -6.35 -5.13 -6.22
C PHE A 196 -7.51 -4.34 -6.81
N THR A 197 -8.44 -3.86 -5.99
CA THR A 197 -9.56 -3.02 -6.45
C THR A 197 -9.05 -1.74 -7.12
N LEU A 198 -8.11 -1.03 -6.49
CA LEU A 198 -7.47 0.16 -7.08
C LEU A 198 -6.79 -0.17 -8.40
N PHE A 199 -6.02 -1.27 -8.44
CA PHE A 199 -5.37 -1.70 -9.67
C PHE A 199 -6.38 -1.95 -10.80
N PHE A 200 -7.48 -2.68 -10.52
CA PHE A 200 -8.52 -2.93 -11.52
C PHE A 200 -9.25 -1.67 -11.97
N ILE A 201 -9.50 -0.71 -11.08
CA ILE A 201 -10.09 0.59 -11.43
C ILE A 201 -9.15 1.33 -12.39
N ARG A 202 -7.84 1.42 -12.07
CA ARG A 202 -6.87 2.12 -12.93
C ARG A 202 -6.61 1.39 -14.25
N LEU A 203 -6.66 0.05 -14.26
CA LEU A 203 -6.57 -0.73 -15.49
C LEU A 203 -7.73 -0.42 -16.46
N LYS A 204 -8.95 -0.29 -15.92
CA LYS A 204 -10.14 0.05 -16.72
C LYS A 204 -10.12 1.50 -17.19
N ASP A 205 -9.67 2.43 -16.35
CA ASP A 205 -9.59 3.86 -16.68
C ASP A 205 -8.65 4.15 -17.86
N ILE A 206 -7.47 3.52 -17.88
CA ILE A 206 -6.47 3.74 -18.93
C ILE A 206 -6.78 2.95 -20.22
N GLY A 207 -7.48 1.82 -20.10
CA GLY A 207 -7.86 0.95 -21.21
C GLY A 207 -6.73 0.01 -21.67
N LEU A 208 -7.12 -1.24 -21.99
CA LEU A 208 -6.18 -2.33 -22.34
C LEU A 208 -5.25 -2.00 -23.52
N ALA A 209 -5.73 -1.26 -24.53
CA ALA A 209 -4.95 -0.89 -25.70
C ALA A 209 -3.77 0.05 -25.37
N ARG A 210 -3.93 0.91 -24.37
CA ARG A 210 -2.85 1.79 -23.90
C ARG A 210 -1.93 1.05 -22.93
N ILE A 211 -2.48 0.15 -22.11
CA ILE A 211 -1.69 -0.70 -21.19
C ILE A 211 -0.68 -1.55 -21.96
N GLN A 212 -1.02 -2.10 -23.14
CA GLN A 212 -0.08 -2.87 -23.95
C GLN A 212 1.21 -2.10 -24.29
N LYS A 213 1.16 -0.77 -24.39
CA LYS A 213 2.33 0.06 -24.66
C LYS A 213 3.24 0.22 -23.43
N PHE A 214 2.66 0.15 -22.23
CA PHE A 214 3.35 0.37 -20.95
C PHE A 214 3.48 -0.90 -20.09
N VAL A 215 3.10 -2.06 -20.64
CA VAL A 215 3.14 -3.34 -19.91
C VAL A 215 4.56 -3.68 -19.47
N GLY A 216 5.57 -3.36 -20.28
CA GLY A 216 6.98 -3.54 -19.92
C GLY A 216 7.37 -2.73 -18.68
N LEU A 217 6.91 -1.48 -18.58
CA LEU A 217 7.16 -0.63 -17.41
C LEU A 217 6.45 -1.18 -16.17
N GLN A 218 5.20 -1.65 -16.32
CA GLN A 218 4.45 -2.24 -15.21
C GLN A 218 5.10 -3.51 -14.67
N LEU A 219 5.54 -4.40 -15.57
CA LEU A 219 6.28 -5.61 -15.19
C LEU A 219 7.62 -5.26 -14.54
N ALA A 220 8.33 -4.26 -15.06
CA ALA A 220 9.58 -3.80 -14.45
C ALA A 220 9.35 -3.30 -13.02
N VAL A 221 8.32 -2.46 -12.78
CA VAL A 221 7.99 -1.99 -11.43
C VAL A 221 7.59 -3.14 -10.52
N ALA A 222 6.74 -4.06 -10.98
CA ALA A 222 6.35 -5.24 -10.19
C ALA A 222 7.57 -6.09 -9.79
N VAL A 223 8.48 -6.35 -10.74
CA VAL A 223 9.72 -7.09 -10.47
C VAL A 223 10.62 -6.33 -9.49
N ILE A 224 10.80 -5.02 -9.67
CA ILE A 224 11.60 -4.19 -8.75
C ILE A 224 11.02 -4.23 -7.34
N VAL A 225 9.70 -4.08 -7.18
CA VAL A 225 9.04 -4.14 -5.87
C VAL A 225 9.20 -5.52 -5.23
N ALA A 226 8.96 -6.59 -5.99
CA ALA A 226 9.13 -7.96 -5.48
C ALA A 226 10.58 -8.24 -5.06
N LEU A 227 11.56 -7.79 -5.85
CA LEU A 227 12.98 -7.92 -5.51
C LEU A 227 13.36 -7.07 -4.30
N ALA A 228 12.84 -5.84 -4.19
CA ALA A 228 13.10 -4.97 -3.05
C ALA A 228 12.54 -5.56 -1.75
N LEU A 229 11.31 -6.07 -1.77
CA LEU A 229 10.70 -6.76 -0.64
C LEU A 229 11.48 -8.04 -0.30
N THR A 230 11.80 -8.85 -1.31
CA THR A 230 12.59 -10.07 -1.11
C THR A 230 13.96 -9.74 -0.52
N ASN A 231 14.65 -8.72 -1.01
CA ASN A 231 15.92 -8.30 -0.47
C ASN A 231 15.76 -7.82 0.98
N SER A 232 14.77 -6.99 1.28
CA SER A 232 14.48 -6.52 2.65
C SER A 232 14.25 -7.67 3.62
N TYR A 233 13.40 -8.64 3.27
CA TYR A 233 13.08 -9.77 4.15
C TYR A 233 14.15 -10.87 4.15
N SER A 234 14.90 -11.01 3.06
CA SER A 234 16.12 -11.84 3.04
C SER A 234 17.21 -11.23 3.91
N SER A 235 17.34 -9.90 3.96
CA SER A 235 18.25 -9.19 4.84
C SER A 235 17.83 -9.29 6.30
N ALA A 236 16.53 -9.36 6.60
CA ALA A 236 16.06 -9.73 7.94
C ALA A 236 16.53 -11.16 8.30
N THR A 237 16.49 -12.08 7.34
CA THR A 237 17.02 -13.46 7.50
C THR A 237 18.56 -13.51 7.55
N THR A 238 19.26 -12.59 6.87
CA THR A 238 20.73 -12.49 6.85
C THR A 238 21.26 -11.73 8.06
N GLN A 239 20.53 -10.77 8.63
CA GLN A 239 20.84 -10.24 9.97
C GLN A 239 20.82 -11.37 10.99
N LEU A 240 19.86 -12.30 10.88
CA LEU A 240 19.84 -13.56 11.63
C LEU A 240 21.01 -14.53 11.35
N LYS A 241 21.75 -14.34 10.24
CA LYS A 241 22.85 -15.23 9.82
C LYS A 241 24.23 -14.57 9.88
N GLY A 242 24.29 -13.24 9.99
CA GLY A 242 25.48 -12.39 9.96
C GLY A 242 25.79 -11.73 11.30
N THR A 243 24.90 -11.82 12.29
CA THR A 243 25.20 -11.50 13.70
C THR A 243 25.75 -12.71 14.45
N GLY A 244 26.57 -13.56 13.82
CA GLY A 244 27.28 -14.65 14.52
C GLY A 244 28.27 -14.20 15.62
N ASP A 245 28.22 -12.94 16.07
CA ASP A 245 29.04 -12.41 17.17
C ASP A 245 28.30 -11.39 18.08
N PHE A 246 26.99 -11.15 17.86
CA PHE A 246 26.14 -10.43 18.82
C PHE A 246 24.68 -10.83 18.60
N VAL A 247 24.37 -12.09 18.87
CA VAL A 247 22.99 -12.58 18.91
C VAL A 247 22.44 -12.24 20.30
N LEU A 248 21.51 -11.27 20.35
CA LEU A 248 20.44 -11.34 21.34
C LEU A 248 19.55 -12.49 20.87
N GLU A 249 19.90 -13.67 21.33
CA GLU A 249 19.18 -14.90 21.01
C GLU A 249 17.77 -14.75 21.55
N PRO A 250 16.72 -15.11 20.78
CA PRO A 250 15.47 -15.47 21.43
C PRO A 250 15.88 -16.57 22.40
N TYR A 251 15.68 -16.32 23.69
CA TYR A 251 16.01 -17.20 24.81
C TYR A 251 15.69 -18.67 24.44
N LYS A 252 16.66 -19.35 23.83
CA LYS A 252 16.58 -20.72 23.37
C LYS A 252 17.93 -21.29 23.76
N THR A 253 18.05 -21.49 25.06
CA THR A 253 18.96 -22.45 25.71
C THR A 253 19.95 -23.10 24.75
N GLU A 254 21.05 -22.42 24.44
CA GLU A 254 22.21 -23.02 23.76
C GLU A 254 22.83 -24.17 24.59
N LEU A 255 22.30 -24.43 25.80
CA LEU A 255 22.56 -25.61 26.63
C LEU A 255 22.40 -26.92 25.83
N PHE A 256 21.41 -27.00 24.94
CA PHE A 256 21.16 -28.20 24.13
C PHE A 256 21.30 -27.85 22.64
N GLY A 257 22.21 -28.54 21.94
CA GLY A 257 22.39 -28.39 20.51
C GLY A 257 21.10 -28.68 19.72
N ARG A 258 21.08 -28.32 18.42
CA ARG A 258 19.87 -28.37 17.58
C ARG A 258 19.15 -29.73 17.61
N GLU A 259 19.91 -30.83 17.55
CA GLU A 259 19.36 -32.19 17.56
C GLU A 259 18.73 -32.55 18.91
N ALA A 260 19.33 -32.12 20.02
CA ALA A 260 18.80 -32.38 21.35
C ALA A 260 17.53 -31.56 21.65
N MET A 261 17.41 -30.35 21.08
CA MET A 261 16.21 -29.53 21.22
C MET A 261 14.98 -30.10 20.48
N GLU A 262 15.13 -30.98 19.50
CA GLU A 262 13.97 -31.67 18.89
C GLU A 262 13.40 -32.76 19.79
N ILE A 263 14.20 -33.26 20.73
CA ILE A 263 13.83 -34.34 21.65
C ILE A 263 13.29 -33.75 22.97
N LEU A 264 13.67 -32.52 23.29
CA LEU A 264 13.25 -31.84 24.51
C LEU A 264 11.75 -31.53 24.49
N ASP A 265 11.06 -31.85 25.58
CA ASP A 265 9.65 -31.51 25.79
C ASP A 265 9.51 -30.02 26.14
N TYR A 266 9.61 -29.18 25.11
CA TYR A 266 9.52 -27.73 25.21
C TYR A 266 8.07 -27.26 25.15
N VAL A 267 7.64 -26.50 26.17
CA VAL A 267 6.32 -25.86 26.22
C VAL A 267 6.46 -24.36 25.97
N GLU A 268 5.83 -23.85 24.91
CA GLU A 268 5.78 -22.42 24.59
C GLU A 268 4.75 -21.70 25.48
N CYS A 269 5.23 -20.95 26.47
CA CYS A 269 4.37 -20.25 27.42
C CYS A 269 3.72 -18.98 26.85
N PHE A 270 4.26 -18.39 25.78
CA PHE A 270 3.70 -17.22 25.13
C PHE A 270 3.50 -17.44 23.62
N PRO A 271 2.54 -18.30 23.22
CA PRO A 271 2.30 -18.60 21.81
C PRO A 271 1.87 -17.36 21.00
N ASN A 272 1.35 -16.32 21.66
CA ASN A 272 0.92 -15.06 21.04
C ASN A 272 1.90 -13.89 21.33
N GLY A 273 3.15 -14.21 21.70
CA GLY A 273 4.17 -13.25 22.11
C GLY A 273 4.08 -12.81 23.57
N ALA A 274 5.22 -12.45 24.15
CA ALA A 274 5.32 -11.94 25.52
C ALA A 274 5.17 -10.40 25.54
N GLY A 275 4.44 -9.86 26.53
CA GLY A 275 4.23 -8.40 26.62
C GLY A 275 3.11 -7.99 27.58
N LYS A 276 2.92 -6.69 27.76
CA LYS A 276 1.85 -6.15 28.62
C LYS A 276 0.48 -6.54 28.04
N GLY A 277 -0.35 -7.22 28.85
CA GLY A 277 -1.71 -7.61 28.47
C GLY A 277 -1.80 -8.96 27.73
N LYS A 278 -0.66 -9.54 27.32
CA LYS A 278 -0.61 -10.89 26.75
C LYS A 278 -0.83 -11.93 27.84
N LYS A 279 -1.68 -12.92 27.57
CA LYS A 279 -1.96 -14.03 28.49
C LYS A 279 -1.02 -15.18 28.22
N MET A 280 -0.40 -15.66 29.28
CA MET A 280 0.41 -16.88 29.26
C MET A 280 -0.48 -18.11 29.00
N ALA A 281 0.06 -19.13 28.33
CA ALA A 281 -0.62 -20.39 28.08
C ALA A 281 -1.10 -21.02 29.41
N ASN A 282 -2.30 -21.60 29.40
CA ASN A 282 -2.95 -22.12 30.62
C ASN A 282 -2.09 -23.16 31.35
N GLU A 283 -1.35 -23.98 30.60
CA GLU A 283 -0.42 -24.98 31.15
C GLU A 283 0.70 -24.33 31.97
N CYS A 284 1.33 -23.28 31.45
CA CYS A 284 2.35 -22.52 32.18
C CYS A 284 1.78 -21.76 33.38
N VAL A 285 0.52 -21.28 33.29
CA VAL A 285 -0.15 -20.59 34.42
C VAL A 285 -0.44 -21.57 35.56
N ALA A 286 -0.88 -22.78 35.24
CA ALA A 286 -1.17 -23.82 36.22
C ALA A 286 0.08 -24.28 36.99
N THR A 287 1.24 -24.22 36.34
CA THR A 287 2.53 -24.66 36.90
C THR A 287 3.15 -23.65 37.88
N GLY A 288 2.64 -22.41 37.94
CA GLY A 288 3.10 -21.42 38.93
C GLY A 288 4.53 -20.94 38.72
N LEU A 289 4.92 -20.70 37.46
CA LEU A 289 6.27 -20.29 37.08
C LEU A 289 6.65 -18.94 37.73
N GLU A 290 7.84 -18.87 38.34
CA GLU A 290 8.37 -17.65 38.95
C GLU A 290 9.17 -16.79 37.96
N GLY A 291 9.67 -17.39 36.87
CA GLY A 291 10.47 -16.73 35.86
C GLY A 291 10.77 -17.63 34.65
N PHE A 292 11.45 -17.07 33.66
CA PHE A 292 11.88 -17.79 32.46
C PHE A 292 13.40 -17.82 32.38
N PRO A 293 14.00 -18.97 32.01
CA PRO A 293 13.37 -20.29 31.85
C PRO A 293 12.86 -20.85 33.18
N THR A 294 12.04 -21.89 33.10
CA THR A 294 11.84 -22.82 34.21
C THR A 294 11.87 -24.25 33.68
N TRP A 295 12.61 -25.12 34.36
CA TRP A 295 12.70 -26.55 34.05
C TRP A 295 11.79 -27.32 35.00
N VAL A 296 10.98 -28.22 34.46
CA VAL A 296 10.15 -29.15 35.24
C VAL A 296 10.71 -30.55 35.05
N ILE A 297 11.46 -31.05 36.04
CA ILE A 297 12.12 -32.35 35.98
C ILE A 297 11.67 -33.16 37.19
N ASN A 298 11.11 -34.35 36.95
CA ASN A 298 10.63 -35.24 38.01
C ASN A 298 9.70 -34.56 39.05
N GLY A 299 8.91 -33.57 38.61
CA GLY A 299 8.00 -32.80 39.47
C GLY A 299 8.64 -31.67 40.27
N LYS A 300 9.95 -31.43 40.10
CA LYS A 300 10.69 -30.31 40.69
C LYS A 300 10.78 -29.16 39.70
N LEU A 301 10.54 -27.93 40.17
CA LEU A 301 10.75 -26.71 39.39
C LEU A 301 12.14 -26.14 39.67
N LEU A 302 12.89 -25.87 38.60
CA LEU A 302 14.18 -25.18 38.64
C LEU A 302 14.06 -23.91 37.80
N SER A 303 14.08 -22.76 38.47
CA SER A 303 13.98 -21.45 37.80
C SER A 303 15.34 -20.96 37.32
N GLY A 304 15.37 -20.25 36.20
CA GLY A 304 16.59 -19.65 35.65
C GLY A 304 17.48 -20.63 34.87
N ASP A 305 18.54 -20.10 34.28
CA ASP A 305 19.52 -20.88 33.53
C ASP A 305 20.19 -21.91 34.44
N GLN A 306 20.20 -23.18 34.02
CA GLN A 306 20.78 -24.30 34.76
C GLN A 306 21.93 -24.92 33.97
N GLU A 307 22.99 -25.34 34.65
CA GLU A 307 24.07 -26.10 34.01
C GLU A 307 23.62 -27.52 33.64
N LEU A 308 24.19 -28.09 32.58
CA LEU A 308 23.88 -29.46 32.12
C LEU A 308 24.12 -30.52 33.21
N SER A 309 25.11 -30.30 34.08
CA SER A 309 25.40 -31.16 35.23
C SER A 309 24.22 -31.21 36.21
N VAL A 310 23.63 -30.06 36.53
CA VAL A 310 22.48 -29.94 37.43
C VAL A 310 21.24 -30.58 36.81
N LEU A 311 21.00 -30.31 35.52
CA LEU A 311 19.89 -30.93 34.79
C LEU A 311 20.07 -32.46 34.70
N ALA A 312 21.30 -32.95 34.54
CA ALA A 312 21.60 -34.37 34.54
C ALA A 312 21.34 -35.03 35.90
N GLU A 313 21.79 -34.40 37.00
CA GLU A 313 21.55 -34.90 38.36
C GLU A 313 20.05 -34.97 38.68
N GLU A 314 19.29 -33.92 38.37
CA GLU A 314 17.86 -33.84 38.67
C GLU A 314 17.02 -34.76 37.76
N SER A 315 17.48 -35.02 36.54
CA SER A 315 16.84 -35.98 35.62
C SER A 315 17.22 -37.43 35.91
N GLY A 316 18.23 -37.67 36.75
CA GLY A 316 18.80 -39.00 36.98
C GLY A 316 19.61 -39.53 35.79
N PHE A 317 20.08 -38.64 34.91
CA PHE A 317 20.91 -38.98 33.77
C PHE A 317 22.32 -39.37 34.22
N VAL A 318 22.77 -40.57 33.84
CA VAL A 318 24.11 -41.07 34.12
C VAL A 318 24.96 -40.87 32.86
N SER A 319 25.96 -39.98 32.93
CA SER A 319 26.90 -39.82 31.82
C SER A 319 27.87 -41.00 31.76
N GLU A 320 27.83 -41.80 30.70
CA GLU A 320 28.97 -42.65 30.32
C GLU A 320 30.08 -41.75 29.80
N SER A 321 31.09 -41.49 30.62
CA SER A 321 32.31 -40.84 30.16
C SER A 321 33.10 -41.85 29.31
N PRO A 322 33.50 -41.55 28.07
CA PRO A 322 34.43 -42.41 27.36
C PRO A 322 35.77 -42.33 28.09
N GLU A 323 36.13 -43.40 28.78
CA GLU A 323 37.50 -43.62 29.21
C GLU A 323 38.41 -43.49 27.97
N GLN A 324 39.43 -42.64 28.08
CA GLN A 324 40.50 -42.53 27.10
C GLN A 324 41.08 -43.92 26.81
N SER A 325 41.01 -44.36 25.56
CA SER A 325 41.93 -45.36 25.00
C SER A 325 42.26 -45.05 23.55
#